data_AF-A0A9D4PZM4-F1
#
_entry.id   AF-A0A9D4PZM4-F1
#
_cell.length_a   1.000
_cell.length_b   1.000
_cell.length_c   1.000
_cell.angle_alpha   90.00
_cell.angle_beta   90.00
_cell.angle_gamma   90.00
#
_symmetry.space_group_name_H-M   'P 1'
#
loop_
_entity.id
_entity.type
_entity.pdbx_description
1 polymer ?
#
loop_
_entity_poly.entity_id
_entity_poly.type
_entity_poly.pdbx_seq_one_letter_code
_entity_poly.pdbx_strand_id
1 'polypeptide(L)'
;MLEGDEDSKDTEECVSLPKPAPQAAPTTMKRSRYATLTMAKKAAIIQQVLSGRPQVEVAREFVSKQAISDYMKNKNKILSATETSSRSEQKKVHQGFHPQLEEALSIWLNANVAQRVPVSGHLLKQKAETLALCLGIDGFNSFIMAP
;
A
#
# COMPACT_ATOMS: atom_id res chain seq x y z
N MET A 1 27.22 -12.24 72.65
CA MET A 1 26.31 -12.65 71.57
C MET A 1 27.20 -12.90 70.35
N LEU A 2 27.61 -14.14 69.99
CA LEU A 2 26.79 -15.27 69.46
C LEU A 2 25.77 -14.76 68.45
N GLU A 3 25.65 -15.17 67.20
CA GLU A 3 26.25 -16.11 66.22
C GLU A 3 25.89 -15.50 64.85
N GLY A 4 26.48 -15.82 63.69
CA GLY A 4 27.29 -16.97 63.34
C GLY A 4 27.92 -16.82 61.96
N ASP A 5 28.85 -17.73 61.75
CA ASP A 5 29.54 -18.08 60.52
C ASP A 5 28.66 -18.89 59.54
N GLU A 6 29.23 -19.08 58.33
CA GLU A 6 28.94 -20.13 57.33
C GLU A 6 27.66 -19.99 56.49
N ASP A 7 27.62 -20.32 55.21
CA ASP A 7 28.58 -20.62 54.14
C ASP A 7 27.70 -20.69 52.88
N SER A 8 28.11 -20.09 51.76
CA SER A 8 27.80 -20.71 50.46
C SER A 8 28.60 -20.02 49.36
N LYS A 9 29.65 -20.74 48.98
CA LYS A 9 30.45 -20.57 47.80
C LYS A 9 29.68 -21.23 46.64
N ASP A 10 29.28 -20.46 45.64
CA ASP A 10 29.14 -20.99 44.29
C ASP A 10 29.78 -20.04 43.30
N THR A 11 30.83 -20.58 42.72
CA THR A 11 31.64 -20.09 41.62
C THR A 11 30.84 -20.12 40.33
N GLU A 12 30.69 -18.99 39.65
CA GLU A 12 30.48 -18.97 38.20
C GLU A 12 31.52 -18.02 37.62
N GLU A 13 32.64 -18.63 37.27
CA GLU A 13 33.66 -18.11 36.38
C GLU A 13 33.01 -17.81 35.02
N CYS A 14 32.96 -16.54 34.61
CA CYS A 14 32.69 -16.17 33.22
C CYS A 14 33.87 -15.38 32.68
N VAL A 15 34.86 -16.18 32.26
CA VAL A 15 35.85 -15.96 31.20
C VAL A 15 35.66 -14.66 30.42
N SER A 16 36.70 -13.82 30.49
CA SER A 16 36.94 -12.73 29.54
C SER A 16 36.98 -13.29 28.11
N LEU A 17 36.06 -12.83 27.27
CA LEU A 17 36.15 -12.97 25.81
C LEU A 17 36.15 -11.60 25.14
N PRO A 18 36.83 -11.49 23.99
CA PRO A 18 37.53 -10.30 23.56
C PRO A 18 36.66 -9.36 22.72
N LYS A 19 37.09 -8.11 22.66
CA LYS A 19 36.62 -7.07 21.72
C LYS A 19 36.58 -7.60 20.27
N PRO A 20 35.45 -7.52 19.57
CA PRO A 20 35.42 -7.58 18.11
C PRO A 20 35.19 -6.18 17.53
N ALA A 21 36.27 -5.54 17.07
CA ALA A 21 36.21 -4.78 15.82
C ALA A 21 36.51 -5.78 14.69
N PRO A 22 36.08 -5.59 13.42
CA PRO A 22 35.51 -4.42 12.77
C PRO A 22 34.11 -4.67 12.16
N GLN A 23 33.25 -3.65 12.14
CA GLN A 23 31.96 -3.73 11.45
C GLN A 23 32.19 -3.92 9.94
N ALA A 24 31.84 -5.11 9.47
CA ALA A 24 31.92 -5.51 8.08
C ALA A 24 30.86 -4.78 7.24
N ALA A 25 31.35 -4.15 6.17
CA ALA A 25 30.76 -3.73 4.90
C ALA A 25 29.22 -3.70 4.71
N PRO A 26 28.67 -2.64 4.08
CA PRO A 26 27.32 -2.68 3.54
C PRO A 26 27.25 -3.70 2.39
N THR A 27 26.60 -4.85 2.64
CA THR A 27 26.29 -5.81 1.60
C THR A 27 25.31 -5.16 0.62
N THR A 28 25.79 -4.87 -0.59
CA THR A 28 24.96 -4.33 -1.67
C THR A 28 23.94 -5.41 -2.06
N MET A 29 22.74 -5.35 -1.51
CA MET A 29 21.65 -6.24 -1.92
C MET A 29 21.37 -5.97 -3.40
N LYS A 30 21.60 -6.98 -4.24
CA LYS A 30 21.13 -7.00 -5.63
C LYS A 30 19.66 -6.57 -5.62
N ARG A 31 19.33 -5.48 -6.30
CA ARG A 31 17.94 -5.03 -6.47
C ARG A 31 17.20 -6.08 -7.29
N SER A 32 16.69 -7.11 -6.62
CA SER A 32 15.66 -7.99 -7.19
C SER A 32 14.59 -7.07 -7.77
N ARG A 33 14.21 -7.32 -9.02
CA ARG A 33 13.26 -6.47 -9.76
C ARG A 33 12.07 -6.18 -8.84
N TYR A 34 11.87 -4.91 -8.49
CA TYR A 34 10.80 -4.49 -7.58
C TYR A 34 9.46 -4.95 -8.14
N ALA A 35 8.92 -6.05 -7.62
CA ALA A 35 7.59 -6.49 -7.97
C ALA A 35 6.58 -5.55 -7.31
N THR A 36 5.88 -4.76 -8.12
CA THR A 36 4.86 -3.85 -7.60
C THR A 36 3.69 -4.66 -7.05
N LEU A 37 3.49 -4.62 -5.74
CA LEU A 37 2.38 -5.28 -5.05
C LEU A 37 1.04 -4.59 -5.37
N THR A 38 -0.04 -5.37 -5.41
CA THR A 38 -1.42 -4.90 -5.50
C THR A 38 -1.84 -4.17 -4.22
N MET A 39 -2.88 -3.33 -4.29
CA MET A 39 -3.42 -2.64 -3.11
C MET A 39 -3.85 -3.64 -2.02
N ALA A 40 -4.51 -4.74 -2.41
CA ALA A 40 -4.92 -5.79 -1.48
C ALA A 40 -3.73 -6.38 -0.70
N LYS A 41 -2.62 -6.70 -1.37
CA LYS A 41 -1.41 -7.22 -0.70
C LYS A 41 -0.79 -6.19 0.25
N LYS A 42 -0.78 -4.90 -0.13
CA LYS A 42 -0.29 -3.83 0.74
C LYS A 42 -1.18 -3.64 1.98
N ALA A 43 -2.51 -3.72 1.81
CA ALA A 43 -3.45 -3.66 2.92
C ALA A 43 -3.26 -4.85 3.88
N ALA A 44 -3.09 -6.07 3.37
CA ALA A 44 -2.81 -7.25 4.19
C ALA A 44 -1.52 -7.08 5.03
N ILE A 45 -0.44 -6.54 4.44
CA ILE A 45 0.80 -6.23 5.17
C ILE A 45 0.55 -5.20 6.28
N ILE A 46 -0.24 -4.16 6.01
CA ILE A 46 -0.62 -3.16 7.02
C ILE A 46 -1.41 -3.82 8.16
N GLN A 47 -2.38 -4.68 7.85
CA GLN A 47 -3.18 -5.37 8.85
C GLN A 47 -2.32 -6.27 9.77
N GLN A 48 -1.33 -6.97 9.22
CA GLN A 48 -0.40 -7.77 10.04
C GLN A 48 0.46 -6.92 10.99
N VAL A 49 0.90 -5.75 10.54
CA VAL A 49 1.65 -4.82 11.40
C VAL A 49 0.74 -4.22 12.48
N LEU A 50 -0.52 -3.90 12.13
CA LEU A 50 -1.51 -3.41 13.09
C LEU A 50 -1.95 -4.46 14.10
N SER A 51 -1.95 -5.75 13.72
CA SER A 51 -2.23 -6.86 14.64
C SER A 51 -1.09 -7.14 15.63
N GLY A 52 -0.03 -6.32 15.64
CA GLY A 52 1.06 -6.40 16.60
C GLY A 52 2.30 -7.17 16.14
N ARG A 53 2.35 -7.64 14.88
CA ARG A 53 3.57 -8.29 14.37
C ARG A 53 4.69 -7.27 14.17
N PRO A 54 5.94 -7.59 14.55
CA PRO A 54 7.06 -6.69 14.36
C PRO A 54 7.36 -6.53 12.87
N GLN A 55 7.60 -5.28 12.44
CA GLN A 55 7.88 -4.95 11.03
C GLN A 55 9.07 -5.74 10.45
N VAL A 56 10.03 -6.15 11.30
CA VAL A 56 11.21 -6.91 10.87
C VAL A 56 10.84 -8.32 10.40
N GLU A 57 9.87 -8.97 11.06
CA GLU A 57 9.40 -10.30 10.69
C GLU A 57 8.57 -10.24 9.41
N VAL A 58 7.60 -9.32 9.35
CA VAL A 58 6.80 -9.05 8.16
C VAL A 58 7.70 -8.67 6.96
N ALA A 59 8.82 -7.97 7.21
CA ALA A 59 9.74 -7.62 6.14
C ALA A 59 10.50 -8.82 5.56
N ARG A 60 10.79 -9.83 6.38
CA ARG A 60 11.46 -11.06 5.90
C ARG A 60 10.56 -11.87 4.97
N GLU A 61 9.26 -11.87 5.25
CA GLU A 61 8.29 -12.67 4.52
C GLU A 61 7.75 -11.98 3.26
N PHE A 62 7.53 -10.66 3.33
CA PHE A 62 6.82 -9.94 2.26
C PHE A 62 7.71 -8.99 1.45
N VAL A 63 8.35 -8.00 2.10
CA VAL A 63 9.01 -6.86 1.43
C VAL A 63 10.08 -6.21 2.31
N SER A 64 10.95 -5.37 1.75
CA SER A 64 11.91 -4.60 2.56
C SER A 64 11.26 -3.77 3.68
N LYS A 65 11.97 -3.60 4.81
CA LYS A 65 11.52 -2.77 5.96
C LYS A 65 11.15 -1.34 5.54
N GLN A 66 11.89 -0.76 4.58
CA GLN A 66 11.61 0.58 4.05
C GLN A 66 10.22 0.65 3.41
N ALA A 67 9.86 -0.34 2.59
CA ALA A 67 8.55 -0.41 1.94
C ALA A 67 7.40 -0.51 2.96
N ILE A 68 7.57 -1.27 4.05
CA ILE A 68 6.57 -1.35 5.13
C ILE A 68 6.39 0.01 5.80
N SER A 69 7.49 0.71 6.09
CA SER A 69 7.43 2.06 6.65
C SER A 69 6.65 3.02 5.75
N ASP A 70 6.91 2.98 4.43
CA ASP A 70 6.20 3.82 3.47
C ASP A 70 4.72 3.42 3.33
N TYR A 71 4.37 2.14 3.40
CA TYR A 71 2.97 1.69 3.45
C TYR A 71 2.26 2.16 4.72
N MET A 72 2.94 2.16 5.87
CA MET A 72 2.39 2.65 7.13
C MET A 72 2.13 4.16 7.11
N LYS A 73 3.01 4.96 6.47
CA LYS A 73 2.77 6.40 6.26
C LYS A 73 1.52 6.65 5.41
N ASN A 74 1.30 5.83 4.38
CA ASN A 74 0.18 5.94 3.46
C ASN A 74 -1.00 5.04 3.82
N LYS A 75 -1.08 4.53 5.07
CA LYS A 75 -2.02 3.48 5.48
C LYS A 75 -3.47 3.77 5.14
N ASN A 76 -3.94 4.99 5.42
CA ASN A 76 -5.35 5.37 5.23
C ASN A 76 -5.73 5.31 3.75
N LYS A 77 -4.83 5.77 2.86
CA LYS A 77 -5.05 5.75 1.41
C LYS A 77 -5.10 4.32 0.85
N ILE A 78 -4.28 3.42 1.40
CA ILE A 78 -4.22 2.02 0.96
C ILE A 78 -5.47 1.27 1.44
N LEU A 79 -5.89 1.48 2.69
CA LEU A 79 -7.09 0.84 3.25
C LEU A 79 -8.37 1.34 2.56
N SER A 80 -8.52 2.66 2.37
CA SER A 80 -9.68 3.22 1.66
C SER A 80 -9.75 2.75 0.21
N ALA A 81 -8.59 2.54 -0.43
CA ALA A 81 -8.53 2.02 -1.79
C ALA A 81 -8.94 0.54 -1.88
N THR A 82 -8.84 -0.23 -0.81
CA THR A 82 -9.26 -1.64 -0.79
C THR A 82 -10.74 -1.86 -0.48
N GLU A 83 -11.40 -0.90 0.18
CA GLU A 83 -12.86 -0.96 0.43
C GLU A 83 -13.66 -0.95 -0.87
N THR A 84 -13.15 -0.25 -1.90
CA THR A 84 -13.70 -0.32 -3.24
C THR A 84 -13.15 -1.57 -3.95
N SER A 85 -13.98 -2.61 -4.10
CA SER A 85 -13.60 -3.92 -4.66
C SER A 85 -12.78 -3.84 -5.96
N SER A 86 -13.15 -2.94 -6.89
CA SER A 86 -12.46 -2.75 -8.18
C SER A 86 -11.04 -2.21 -8.07
N ARG A 87 -10.69 -1.54 -6.97
CA ARG A 87 -9.38 -0.89 -6.75
C ARG A 87 -8.42 -1.76 -5.94
N SER A 88 -8.91 -2.87 -5.38
CA SER A 88 -8.11 -3.83 -4.60
C SER A 88 -7.05 -4.57 -5.44
N GLU A 89 -7.38 -4.93 -6.67
CA GLU A 89 -6.47 -5.64 -7.61
C GLU A 89 -5.46 -4.70 -8.27
N GLN A 90 -5.73 -3.39 -8.27
CA GLN A 90 -4.87 -2.40 -8.90
C GLN A 90 -3.55 -2.25 -8.13
N LYS A 91 -2.44 -2.05 -8.86
CA LYS A 91 -1.10 -1.80 -8.27
C LYS A 91 -0.90 -0.35 -7.82
N LYS A 92 -1.67 0.57 -8.40
CA LYS A 92 -1.68 2.00 -8.13
C LYS A 92 -3.12 2.52 -8.23
N VAL A 93 -3.46 3.47 -7.37
CA VAL A 93 -4.69 4.24 -7.52
C VAL A 93 -4.44 5.30 -8.59
N HIS A 94 -5.12 5.20 -9.71
CA HIS A 94 -5.17 6.28 -10.69
C HIS A 94 -6.31 7.22 -10.28
N GLN A 95 -6.00 8.51 -10.16
CA GLN A 95 -7.01 9.56 -10.13
C GLN A 95 -7.01 10.17 -11.52
N GLY A 96 -8.12 10.05 -12.24
CA GLY A 96 -8.27 10.71 -13.52
C GLY A 96 -8.26 12.23 -13.39
N PHE A 97 -8.13 12.92 -14.52
CA PHE A 97 -8.01 14.39 -14.56
C PHE A 97 -9.25 15.08 -13.99
N HIS A 98 -10.42 14.45 -14.14
CA HIS A 98 -11.71 14.98 -13.69
C HIS A 98 -12.49 13.90 -12.93
N PRO A 99 -12.18 13.64 -11.65
CA PRO A 99 -12.74 12.50 -10.92
C PRO A 99 -14.27 12.57 -10.79
N GLN A 100 -14.83 13.76 -10.57
CA GLN A 100 -16.29 13.96 -10.48
C GLN A 100 -17.00 13.69 -11.82
N LEU A 101 -16.37 14.07 -12.93
CA LEU A 101 -16.91 13.83 -14.27
C LEU A 101 -16.87 12.34 -14.62
N GLU A 102 -15.73 11.68 -14.36
CA GLU A 102 -15.56 10.25 -14.59
C GLU A 102 -16.53 9.42 -13.74
N GLU A 103 -16.75 9.82 -12.48
CA GLU A 103 -17.74 9.20 -11.60
C GLU A 103 -19.17 9.33 -12.17
N ALA A 104 -19.61 10.54 -12.51
CA ALA A 104 -20.93 10.77 -13.09
C ALA A 104 -21.13 9.99 -14.41
N LEU A 105 -20.08 9.94 -15.26
CA LEU A 105 -20.10 9.19 -16.50
C LEU A 105 -20.18 7.68 -16.25
N SER A 106 -19.45 7.17 -15.26
CA SER A 106 -19.48 5.74 -14.88
C SER A 106 -20.85 5.31 -14.38
N ILE A 107 -21.52 6.14 -13.58
CA ILE A 107 -22.90 5.88 -13.10
C ILE A 107 -23.86 5.81 -14.28
N TRP A 108 -23.79 6.78 -15.21
CA TRP A 108 -24.62 6.77 -16.40
C TRP A 108 -24.35 5.55 -17.29
N LEU A 109 -23.08 5.20 -17.52
CA LEU A 109 -22.72 4.05 -18.34
C LEU A 109 -23.22 2.74 -17.71
N ASN A 110 -23.04 2.56 -16.41
CA ASN A 110 -23.52 1.39 -15.68
C ASN A 110 -25.05 1.26 -15.77
N ALA A 111 -25.79 2.36 -15.69
CA ALA A 111 -27.24 2.36 -15.87
C ALA A 111 -27.66 1.90 -17.28
N ASN A 112 -26.95 2.35 -18.33
CA ASN A 112 -27.23 1.94 -19.72
C ASN A 112 -26.86 0.47 -19.98
N VAL A 113 -25.74 0.00 -19.42
CA VAL A 113 -25.33 -1.41 -19.49
C VAL A 113 -26.34 -2.31 -18.79
N ALA A 114 -26.85 -1.89 -17.63
CA ALA A 114 -27.91 -2.61 -16.91
C ALA A 114 -29.21 -2.69 -17.74
N GLN A 115 -29.50 -1.65 -18.54
CA GLN A 115 -30.62 -1.62 -19.49
C GLN A 115 -30.33 -2.34 -20.82
N ARG A 116 -29.15 -2.96 -20.98
CA ARG A 116 -28.69 -3.63 -22.22
C ARG A 116 -28.70 -2.71 -23.45
N VAL A 117 -28.58 -1.39 -23.25
CA VAL A 117 -28.50 -0.42 -24.34
C VAL A 117 -27.06 -0.38 -24.85
N PRO A 118 -26.81 -0.62 -26.15
CA PRO A 118 -25.47 -0.50 -26.70
C PRO A 118 -25.04 0.96 -26.69
N VAL A 119 -23.98 1.26 -25.95
CA VAL A 119 -23.39 2.61 -25.90
C VAL A 119 -22.22 2.69 -26.87
N SER A 120 -22.39 3.44 -27.96
CA SER A 120 -21.30 3.74 -28.88
C SER A 120 -20.32 4.73 -28.27
N GLY A 121 -19.03 4.66 -28.67
CA GLY A 121 -18.01 5.61 -28.19
C GLY A 121 -18.35 7.08 -28.46
N HIS A 122 -18.98 7.38 -29.60
CA HIS A 122 -19.48 8.73 -29.90
C HIS A 122 -20.53 9.21 -28.89
N LEU A 123 -21.48 8.34 -28.53
CA LEU A 123 -22.52 8.65 -27.55
C LEU A 123 -21.91 8.88 -26.15
N LEU A 124 -20.93 8.05 -25.78
CA LEU A 124 -20.18 8.21 -24.53
C LEU A 124 -19.44 9.56 -24.49
N LYS A 125 -18.78 9.94 -25.59
CA LYS A 125 -18.10 11.23 -25.74
C LYS A 125 -19.06 12.42 -25.61
N GLN A 126 -20.18 12.39 -26.34
CA GLN A 126 -21.20 13.44 -26.26
C GLN A 126 -21.76 13.57 -24.83
N LYS A 127 -21.94 12.44 -24.13
CA LYS A 127 -22.40 12.45 -22.75
C LYS A 127 -21.35 13.05 -21.81
N ALA A 128 -20.06 12.73 -21.99
CA ALA A 128 -18.97 13.30 -21.20
C ALA A 128 -18.89 14.83 -21.38
N GLU A 129 -19.03 15.33 -22.61
CA GLU A 129 -19.05 16.78 -22.89
C GLU A 129 -20.26 17.46 -22.23
N THR A 130 -21.44 16.84 -22.31
CA THR A 130 -22.64 17.35 -21.63
C THR A 130 -22.43 17.42 -20.11
N LEU A 131 -21.87 16.38 -19.51
CA LEU A 131 -21.59 16.34 -18.07
C LEU A 131 -20.51 17.35 -17.67
N ALA A 132 -19.49 17.55 -18.51
CA ALA A 132 -18.45 18.55 -18.27
C ALA A 132 -19.02 19.96 -18.19
N LEU A 133 -19.94 20.31 -19.11
CA LEU A 133 -20.66 21.58 -19.07
C LEU A 133 -21.52 21.73 -17.81
N CYS A 134 -22.26 20.67 -17.43
CA CYS A 134 -23.06 20.68 -16.20
C CYS A 134 -22.21 20.87 -14.93
N LEU A 135 -20.95 20.39 -14.94
CA LEU A 135 -20.00 20.52 -13.84
C LEU A 135 -19.15 21.81 -13.91
N GLY A 136 -19.34 22.64 -14.95
CA GLY A 136 -18.57 23.88 -15.14
C GLY A 136 -17.10 23.64 -15.51
N ILE A 137 -16.78 22.51 -16.16
CA ILE A 137 -15.43 22.20 -16.65
C ILE A 137 -15.28 22.78 -18.06
N ASP A 138 -14.85 24.03 -18.14
CA ASP A 138 -14.59 24.70 -19.41
C ASP A 138 -13.36 24.10 -20.13
N GLY A 139 -13.49 23.87 -21.44
CA GLY A 139 -12.39 23.35 -22.26
C GLY A 139 -12.10 21.86 -22.10
N PHE A 140 -13.05 21.09 -21.55
CA PHE A 140 -12.92 19.63 -21.46
C PHE A 140 -12.70 19.01 -22.85
N ASN A 141 -11.56 18.33 -23.03
CA ASN A 141 -11.20 17.65 -24.26
C ASN A 141 -11.43 16.14 -24.13
N SER A 142 -12.53 15.67 -24.73
CA SER A 142 -12.94 14.27 -24.74
C SER A 142 -11.95 13.33 -25.46
N PHE A 143 -10.97 13.86 -26.21
CA PHE A 143 -9.95 13.06 -26.88
C PHE A 143 -8.96 12.38 -25.92
N ILE A 144 -8.80 12.91 -24.70
CA ILE A 144 -7.86 12.38 -23.69
C ILE A 144 -8.41 11.15 -22.96
N MET A 145 -9.70 10.81 -23.15
CA MET A 145 -10.38 9.67 -22.48
C MET A 145 -10.37 8.35 -23.28
N ALA A 146 -9.53 8.20 -24.32
CA ALA A 146 -9.36 6.94 -25.04
C ALA A 146 -8.40 5.98 -24.28
N PRO A 147 -8.66 4.65 -24.30
CA PRO A 147 -8.07 3.67 -23.38
C PRO A 147 -6.55 3.49 -23.44
#